data_AF-A0A0Q8I8Z9-F1
#
_entry.id   AF-A0A0Q8I8Z9-F1
#
_cell.length_a   1.000
_cell.length_b   1.000
_cell.length_c   1.000
_cell.angle_alpha   90.00
_cell.angle_beta   90.00
_cell.angle_gamma   90.00
#
_symmetry.space_group_name_H-M   'P 1'
#
loop_
_entity.id
_entity.type
_entity.pdbx_description
1 polymer ?
#
loop_
_entity_poly.entity_id
_entity_poly.type
_entity_poly.pdbx_seq_one_letter_code
_entity_poly.pdbx_strand_id
1 'polypeptide(L)'
;MDSALGVVFALGGAAVLQQALTMQALPGMNVGPGLFPSIVGAGMAIMGVALTIQGWIVRDTSEDEAQPLVTWFAVGVVAALAAAILAMPYLGFLVVGTVFSVIVVLMSGGKWLSAVIFSPIATAGIYYLFMSGFRVPLPRGILG
;
A
#
# COMPACT_ATOMS: atom_id res chain seq x y z
N MET A 1 -12.75 -12.65 -14.39
CA MET A 1 -12.06 -12.93 -13.11
C MET A 1 -12.16 -11.80 -12.09
N ASP A 2 -12.37 -10.56 -12.52
CA ASP A 2 -12.28 -9.36 -11.68
C ASP A 2 -13.38 -9.25 -10.61
N SER A 3 -14.57 -9.76 -10.90
CA SER A 3 -15.66 -9.81 -9.91
C SER A 3 -15.35 -10.78 -8.76
N ALA A 4 -14.64 -11.89 -9.03
CA ALA A 4 -14.24 -12.84 -7.99
C ALA A 4 -13.13 -12.27 -7.11
N LEU A 5 -12.12 -11.62 -7.72
CA LEU A 5 -11.09 -10.89 -6.99
C LEU A 5 -11.67 -9.73 -6.18
N GLY A 6 -12.64 -9.00 -6.72
CA GLY A 6 -13.38 -7.94 -6.04
C GLY A 6 -14.10 -8.44 -4.79
N VAL A 7 -14.80 -9.57 -4.87
CA VAL A 7 -15.48 -10.19 -3.72
C VAL A 7 -14.47 -10.62 -2.66
N VAL A 8 -13.36 -11.25 -3.05
CA VAL A 8 -12.30 -11.65 -2.11
C VAL A 8 -11.69 -10.44 -1.42
N PHE A 9 -11.39 -9.35 -2.16
CA PHE A 9 -10.88 -8.11 -1.60
C PHE A 9 -11.89 -7.41 -0.68
N ALA A 10 -13.17 -7.44 -1.03
CA ALA A 10 -14.24 -6.84 -0.23
C ALA A 10 -14.39 -7.56 1.12
N LEU A 11 -14.46 -8.90 1.08
CA LEU A 11 -14.57 -9.73 2.28
C LEU A 11 -13.30 -9.68 3.14
N GLY A 12 -12.12 -9.73 2.50
CA GLY A 12 -10.84 -9.57 3.19
C GLY A 12 -10.71 -8.23 3.88
N GLY A 13 -11.03 -7.13 3.18
CA GLY A 13 -11.04 -5.78 3.75
C GLY A 13 -12.01 -5.63 4.92
N ALA A 14 -13.22 -6.17 4.78
CA ALA A 14 -14.23 -6.16 5.85
C ALA A 14 -13.76 -6.95 7.09
N ALA A 15 -13.10 -8.10 6.90
CA ALA A 15 -12.55 -8.89 8.00
C ALA A 15 -11.41 -8.14 8.72
N VAL A 16 -10.53 -7.45 7.98
CA VAL A 16 -9.49 -6.60 8.57
C VAL A 16 -10.10 -5.44 9.34
N LEU A 17 -11.13 -4.78 8.79
CA LEU A 17 -11.83 -3.68 9.45
C LEU A 17 -12.51 -4.16 10.75
N GLN A 18 -13.13 -5.33 10.73
CA GLN A 18 -13.74 -5.91 11.93
C GLN A 18 -12.71 -6.14 13.03
N GLN A 19 -11.55 -6.74 12.70
CA GLN A 19 -10.45 -6.93 13.66
C GLN A 19 -9.89 -5.60 14.16
N ALA A 20 -9.82 -4.58 13.29
CA ALA A 20 -9.35 -3.26 13.68
C ALA A 20 -10.27 -2.61 14.72
N LEU A 21 -11.58 -2.78 14.57
CA LEU A 21 -12.60 -2.21 15.47
C LEU A 21 -12.69 -2.95 16.81
N THR A 22 -12.27 -4.21 16.89
CA THR A 22 -12.21 -4.96 18.15
C THR A 22 -10.97 -4.65 18.98
N MET A 23 -9.96 -3.99 18.39
CA MET A 23 -8.80 -3.53 19.15
C MET A 23 -9.20 -2.40 20.10
N GLN A 24 -9.29 -2.72 21.39
CA GLN A 24 -9.62 -1.75 22.42
C GLN A 24 -8.54 -0.65 22.50
N ALA A 25 -8.98 0.61 22.46
CA ALA A 25 -8.12 1.75 22.71
C ALA A 25 -7.78 1.79 24.21
N LEU A 26 -6.47 1.75 24.53
CA LEU A 26 -6.00 1.89 25.91
C LEU A 26 -6.32 3.31 26.43
N PRO A 27 -6.81 3.46 27.67
CA PRO A 27 -7.05 4.78 28.26
C PRO A 27 -5.76 5.59 28.29
N GLY A 28 -5.77 6.79 27.70
CA GLY A 28 -4.60 7.69 27.62
C GLY A 28 -3.86 7.69 26.27
N MET A 29 -4.27 6.87 25.30
CA MET A 29 -3.74 6.92 23.93
C MET A 29 -4.60 7.82 23.02
N ASN A 30 -4.01 8.88 22.44
CA ASN A 30 -4.67 9.73 21.45
C ASN A 30 -4.97 9.02 20.12
N VAL A 31 -4.29 7.89 19.86
CA VAL A 31 -4.40 7.14 18.60
C VAL A 31 -4.58 5.67 18.96
N GLY A 32 -5.71 5.10 18.57
CA GLY A 32 -6.01 3.69 18.82
C GLY A 32 -5.15 2.76 17.95
N PRO A 33 -4.74 1.59 18.46
CA PRO A 33 -3.96 0.61 17.69
C PRO A 33 -4.69 0.11 16.44
N GLY A 34 -6.02 0.18 16.44
CA GLY A 34 -6.87 -0.17 15.32
C GLY A 34 -6.99 0.88 14.21
N LEU A 35 -6.44 2.10 14.32
CA LEU A 35 -6.68 3.14 13.30
C LEU A 35 -6.02 2.84 11.96
N PHE A 36 -4.79 2.32 11.96
CA PHE A 36 -4.13 1.96 10.70
C PHE A 36 -4.83 0.76 10.03
N PRO A 37 -5.07 -0.35 10.73
CA PRO A 37 -5.81 -1.48 10.15
C PRO A 37 -7.22 -1.12 9.70
N SER A 38 -7.91 -0.19 10.38
CA SER A 38 -9.28 0.21 9.99
C SER A 38 -9.31 0.99 8.68
N ILE A 39 -8.39 1.95 8.48
CA ILE A 39 -8.30 2.70 7.21
C ILE A 39 -7.98 1.76 6.04
N VAL A 40 -7.02 0.86 6.23
CA VAL A 40 -6.64 -0.12 5.20
C VAL A 40 -7.79 -1.08 4.91
N GLY A 41 -8.41 -1.65 5.94
CA GLY A 41 -9.55 -2.56 5.80
C GLY A 41 -10.74 -1.90 5.11
N ALA A 42 -11.11 -0.68 5.50
CA ALA A 42 -12.17 0.09 4.87
C ALA A 42 -11.86 0.40 3.40
N GLY A 43 -10.63 0.82 3.08
CA GLY A 43 -10.20 1.09 1.71
C GLY A 43 -10.27 -0.16 0.83
N MET A 44 -9.77 -1.29 1.32
CA MET A 44 -9.87 -2.58 0.62
C MET A 44 -11.33 -3.00 0.40
N ALA A 45 -12.18 -2.84 1.42
CA ALA A 45 -13.60 -3.15 1.33
C ALA A 45 -14.29 -2.32 0.24
N ILE A 46 -14.09 -0.99 0.25
CA ILE A 46 -14.67 -0.07 -0.73
C ILE A 46 -14.20 -0.40 -2.15
N MET A 47 -12.90 -0.59 -2.34
CA MET A 47 -12.33 -0.91 -3.66
C MET A 47 -12.77 -2.28 -4.16
N GLY A 48 -12.84 -3.29 -3.29
CA GLY A 48 -13.37 -4.62 -3.63
C GLY A 48 -14.82 -4.57 -4.09
N VAL A 49 -15.66 -3.79 -3.40
CA VAL A 49 -17.06 -3.55 -3.81
C VAL A 49 -17.11 -2.84 -5.17
N ALA A 50 -16.31 -1.79 -5.37
CA ALA A 50 -16.24 -1.07 -6.65
C ALA A 50 -15.83 -1.99 -7.81
N LEU A 51 -14.80 -2.83 -7.64
CA LEU A 51 -14.36 -3.81 -8.63
C LEU A 51 -15.43 -4.87 -8.90
N THR A 52 -16.15 -5.31 -7.87
CA THR A 52 -17.25 -6.28 -8.02
C THR A 52 -18.38 -5.69 -8.88
N ILE A 53 -18.77 -4.44 -8.58
CA ILE A 53 -19.79 -3.72 -9.35
C ILE A 53 -19.32 -3.50 -10.78
N GLN A 54 -18.07 -3.07 -10.99
CA GLN A 54 -17.51 -2.86 -12.32
C GLN A 54 -17.46 -4.15 -13.14
N GLY A 55 -17.03 -5.26 -12.54
CA GLY A 55 -17.00 -6.57 -13.19
C GLY A 55 -18.39 -7.18 -13.44
N TRP A 56 -19.44 -6.67 -12.79
CA TRP A 56 -20.83 -7.03 -13.10
C TRP A 56 -21.46 -6.15 -14.18
N ILE A 57 -21.09 -4.86 -14.24
CA ILE A 57 -21.58 -3.90 -15.23
C ILE A 57 -20.88 -4.09 -16.58
N VAL A 58 -19.56 -4.25 -16.58
CA VAL A 58 -18.72 -4.39 -17.79
C VAL A 58 -18.55 -5.88 -18.11
N ARG A 59 -19.66 -6.61 -18.20
CA ARG A 59 -19.67 -8.07 -18.35
C ARG A 59 -19.31 -8.56 -19.76
N ASP A 60 -18.95 -7.65 -20.67
CA ASP A 60 -18.86 -7.89 -22.11
C ASP A 60 -17.71 -7.15 -22.80
N THR A 61 -16.54 -7.08 -22.15
CA THR A 61 -15.30 -6.88 -22.88
C THR A 61 -14.52 -8.17 -22.76
N SER A 62 -14.44 -8.87 -23.89
CA SER A 62 -13.60 -10.04 -24.12
C SER A 62 -12.31 -9.91 -23.31
N GLU A 63 -12.01 -10.95 -22.53
CA GLU A 63 -10.80 -11.04 -21.72
C GLU A 63 -9.60 -10.66 -22.59
N ASP A 64 -9.11 -9.42 -22.43
CA ASP A 64 -7.76 -9.06 -22.88
C ASP A 64 -6.84 -10.07 -22.19
N GLU A 65 -6.08 -10.77 -23.02
CA GLU A 65 -5.12 -11.82 -22.69
C GLU A 65 -4.71 -11.75 -21.23
N ALA A 66 -5.08 -12.76 -20.45
CA ALA A 66 -4.63 -12.91 -19.08
C ALA A 66 -3.10 -12.87 -19.08
N GLN A 67 -2.53 -11.68 -18.86
CA GLN A 67 -1.11 -11.49 -18.74
C GLN A 67 -0.65 -12.40 -17.61
N PRO A 68 0.52 -13.06 -17.76
CA PRO A 68 0.94 -14.08 -16.82
C PRO A 68 0.81 -13.55 -15.38
N LEU A 69 0.19 -14.37 -14.50
CA LEU A 69 -0.04 -14.05 -13.08
C LEU A 69 1.24 -13.56 -12.37
N VAL A 70 2.41 -13.89 -12.94
CA VAL A 70 3.72 -13.43 -12.57
C VAL A 70 4.38 -12.76 -13.78
N THR A 71 4.19 -11.46 -13.93
CA THR A 71 4.97 -10.65 -14.87
C THR A 71 6.36 -10.40 -14.27
N TRP A 72 7.39 -10.23 -15.12
CA TRP A 72 8.73 -9.81 -14.69
C TRP A 72 8.71 -8.56 -13.79
N PHE A 73 7.72 -7.70 -14.00
CA PHE A 73 7.40 -6.56 -13.13
C PHE A 73 7.09 -6.98 -11.69
N ALA A 74 6.21 -7.97 -11.47
CA ALA A 74 5.85 -8.44 -10.13
C ALA A 74 7.06 -9.02 -9.40
N VAL A 75 7.89 -9.79 -10.10
CA VAL A 75 9.15 -10.33 -9.55
C VAL A 75 10.09 -9.19 -9.15
N GLY A 76 10.25 -8.19 -10.01
CA GLY A 76 11.10 -7.03 -9.72
C GLY A 76 10.59 -6.19 -8.55
N VAL A 77 9.27 -6.01 -8.39
CA VAL A 77 8.68 -5.30 -7.26
C VAL A 77 8.93 -6.06 -5.95
N VAL A 78 8.73 -7.38 -5.94
CA VAL A 78 9.02 -8.21 -4.77
C VAL A 78 10.50 -8.17 -4.40
N ALA A 79 11.40 -8.25 -5.39
CA ALA A 79 12.83 -8.14 -5.17
C ALA A 79 13.23 -6.75 -4.63
N ALA A 80 12.68 -5.67 -5.20
CA ALA A 80 12.90 -4.31 -4.73
C ALA A 80 12.40 -4.11 -3.30
N LEU A 81 11.26 -4.72 -2.95
CA LEU A 81 10.72 -4.70 -1.59
C LEU A 81 11.64 -5.43 -0.61
N ALA A 82 12.14 -6.62 -0.98
CA ALA A 82 13.09 -7.36 -0.16
C ALA A 82 14.39 -6.57 0.07
N ALA A 83 14.92 -5.95 -0.98
CA ALA A 83 16.10 -5.08 -0.89
C ALA A 83 15.84 -3.86 0.01
N ALA A 84 14.66 -3.24 -0.10
CA ALA A 84 14.26 -2.12 0.74
C ALA A 84 14.22 -2.52 2.22
N ILE A 85 13.61 -3.66 2.57
CA ILE A 85 13.56 -4.16 3.95
C ILE A 85 14.97 -4.35 4.52
N LEU A 86 15.90 -4.89 3.73
CA LEU A 86 17.27 -5.15 4.18
C LEU A 86 18.10 -3.86 4.32
N ALA A 87 17.81 -2.84 3.51
CA ALA A 87 18.49 -1.55 3.54
C ALA A 87 17.93 -0.58 4.60
N MET A 88 16.68 -0.77 5.00
CA MET A 88 15.96 0.13 5.92
C MET A 88 16.62 0.33 7.30
N PRO A 89 17.23 -0.69 7.94
CA PRO A 89 17.96 -0.51 9.19
C PRO A 89 19.18 0.42 9.08
N TYR A 90 19.80 0.50 7.90
CA TYR A 90 21.03 1.28 7.69
C TYR A 90 20.73 2.70 7.20
N LEU A 91 19.83 2.84 6.23
CA LEU A 91 19.58 4.09 5.53
C LEU A 91 18.37 4.86 6.08
N GLY A 92 17.47 4.19 6.81
CA GLY A 92 16.24 4.77 7.33
C GLY A 92 15.09 4.80 6.31
N PHE A 93 13.88 5.02 6.82
CA PHE A 93 12.65 4.98 6.04
C PHE A 93 12.61 6.04 4.93
N LEU A 94 13.09 7.25 5.20
CA LEU A 94 12.97 8.36 4.25
C LEU A 94 13.79 8.11 2.97
N VAL A 95 15.03 7.63 3.13
CA VAL A 95 15.92 7.33 2.00
C VAL A 95 15.43 6.09 1.26
N VAL A 96 15.20 5.01 1.99
CA VAL A 96 14.80 3.73 1.39
C VAL A 96 13.42 3.81 0.75
N GLY A 97 12.46 4.46 1.40
CA GLY A 97 11.11 4.67 0.87
C GLY A 97 11.13 5.49 -0.42
N THR A 98 11.93 6.56 -0.46
CA THR A 98 12.06 7.39 -1.68
C THR A 98 12.64 6.58 -2.82
N VAL A 99 13.73 5.84 -2.59
CA VAL A 99 14.38 5.01 -3.61
C VAL A 99 13.44 3.91 -4.09
N PHE A 100 12.76 3.23 -3.17
CA PHE A 100 11.78 2.20 -3.50
C PHE A 100 10.64 2.75 -4.36
N SER A 101 10.04 3.88 -3.97
CA SER A 101 8.99 4.54 -4.75
C SER A 101 9.48 4.97 -6.14
N VAL A 102 10.70 5.49 -6.28
CA VAL A 102 11.29 5.82 -7.58
C VAL A 102 11.42 4.57 -8.46
N ILE A 103 11.93 3.46 -7.91
CA ILE A 103 12.08 2.19 -8.64
C ILE A 103 10.72 1.71 -9.14
N VAL A 104 9.69 1.71 -8.27
CA VAL A 104 8.35 1.27 -8.65
C VAL A 104 7.75 2.15 -9.76
N VAL A 105 7.84 3.49 -9.62
CA VAL A 105 7.31 4.41 -10.65
C VAL A 105 8.00 4.20 -12.00
N LEU A 106 9.32 4.03 -12.01
CA LEU A 106 10.08 3.76 -13.23
C LEU A 106 9.73 2.40 -13.84
N MET A 107 9.60 1.36 -13.02
CA MET A 107 9.21 0.03 -13.48
C MET A 107 7.77 0.00 -14.03
N SER A 108 6.87 0.84 -13.52
CA SER A 108 5.50 0.99 -14.03
C SER A 108 5.41 1.83 -15.31
N GLY A 109 6.54 2.27 -15.89
CA GLY A 109 6.57 3.09 -17.10
C GLY A 109 6.34 4.59 -16.86
N GLY A 110 6.42 5.04 -15.61
CA GLY A 110 6.28 6.45 -15.24
C GLY A 110 7.46 7.31 -15.73
N LYS A 111 7.21 8.61 -15.92
CA LYS A 111 8.24 9.58 -16.33
C LYS A 111 9.24 9.83 -15.19
N TRP A 112 10.53 9.93 -15.53
CA TRP A 112 11.61 10.25 -14.57
C TRP A 112 11.30 11.49 -13.72
N LEU A 113 10.74 12.54 -14.32
CA LEU A 113 10.41 13.77 -13.61
C LEU A 113 9.29 13.57 -12.59
N SER A 114 8.27 12.78 -12.93
CA SER A 114 7.21 12.40 -11.99
C SER A 114 7.76 11.51 -10.88
N ALA A 115 8.64 10.56 -11.20
CA ALA A 115 9.27 9.69 -10.20
C ALA A 115 10.09 10.49 -9.18
N VAL A 116 10.95 11.40 -9.64
CA VAL A 116 11.87 12.16 -8.78
C VAL A 116 11.14 13.22 -7.93
N ILE A 117 10.01 13.76 -8.39
CA ILE A 117 9.24 14.75 -7.62
C ILE A 117 8.20 14.07 -6.72
N PHE A 118 7.40 13.16 -7.28
CA PHE A 118 6.29 12.54 -6.55
C PHE A 118 6.78 11.60 -5.45
N SER A 119 7.81 10.80 -5.70
CA SER A 119 8.30 9.80 -4.74
C SER A 119 8.78 10.39 -3.41
N PRO A 120 9.64 11.43 -3.37
CA PRO A 120 10.04 12.03 -2.10
C PRO A 120 8.88 12.74 -1.40
N ILE A 121 7.98 13.39 -2.14
CA ILE A 121 6.79 14.05 -1.57
C ILE A 121 5.86 13.01 -0.93
N ALA A 122 5.56 11.92 -1.64
CA ALA A 122 4.73 10.83 -1.15
C ALA A 122 5.37 10.16 0.06
N THR A 123 6.66 9.84 -0.02
CA THR A 123 7.43 9.23 1.07
C THR A 123 7.45 10.13 2.31
N ALA A 124 7.70 11.43 2.14
CA ALA A 124 7.66 12.40 3.24
C ALA A 124 6.25 12.51 3.83
N GLY A 125 5.20 12.57 2.99
CA GLY A 125 3.81 12.58 3.43
C GLY A 125 3.45 11.36 4.28
N ILE A 126 3.87 10.17 3.86
CA ILE A 126 3.70 8.92 4.63
C ILE A 126 4.50 9.00 5.93
N TYR A 127 5.75 9.45 5.89
CA TYR A 127 6.58 9.62 7.09
C TYR A 127 5.90 10.54 8.13
N TYR A 128 5.37 11.68 7.69
CA TYR A 128 4.61 12.60 8.55
C TYR A 128 3.31 11.99 9.06
N LEU A 129 2.58 11.25 8.23
CA LEU A 129 1.35 10.57 8.65
C LEU A 129 1.63 9.55 9.75
N PHE A 130 2.73 8.81 9.65
CA PHE A 130 3.11 7.83 10.67
C PHE A 130 3.70 8.45 11.92
N MET A 131 4.52 9.50 11.77
CA MET A 131 5.14 10.19 12.91
C MET A 131 4.13 11.03 13.70
N SER A 132 3.31 11.83 13.01
CA SER A 132 2.34 12.74 13.65
C SER A 132 0.97 12.11 13.85
N GLY A 133 0.49 11.35 12.86
CA GLY A 133 -0.82 10.71 12.89
C GLY A 133 -0.84 9.42 13.70
N PHE A 134 0.10 8.50 13.44
CA PHE A 134 0.15 7.21 14.15
C PHE A 134 1.10 7.16 15.36
N ARG A 135 1.97 8.18 15.54
CA ARG A 135 3.02 8.23 16.57
C ARG A 135 3.89 6.97 16.64
N VAL A 136 4.08 6.30 15.51
CA VAL A 136 4.93 5.12 15.41
C VAL A 136 6.36 5.56 15.12
N PRO A 137 7.37 5.15 15.91
CA PRO A 137 8.76 5.48 15.63
C PRO A 137 9.22 4.74 14.37
N LEU A 138 9.30 5.45 13.24
CA LEU A 138 9.91 4.92 12.03
C LEU A 138 11.44 4.92 12.13
N PRO A 139 12.13 3.98 11.44
CA PRO A 139 13.59 3.96 11.40
C PRO A 139 14.12 5.26 10.83
N ARG A 140 14.76 6.07 11.67
CA ARG A 140 15.23 7.39 11.29
C ARG A 140 16.54 7.36 10.49
N GLY A 141 17.23 6.21 10.50
CA GLY A 141 18.46 5.98 9.73
C GLY A 141 19.49 7.09 9.92
N ILE A 142 20.25 7.39 8.87
CA ILE A 142 21.34 8.38 8.88
C ILE A 142 20.81 9.82 9.00
N LEU A 143 19.50 10.05 8.80
CA LEU A 143 18.89 11.38 8.77
C LEU A 143 18.24 11.81 10.10
N GLY A 144 18.28 10.97 11.14
CA GLY A 144 18.06 11.39 12.54
C GLY A 144 16.65 11.26 13.08
#